data_AF-A0A401TVL8-F1
#
_entry.id   AF-A0A401TVL8-F1
#
_cell.length_a   1.000
_cell.length_b   1.000
_cell.length_c   1.000
_cell.angle_alpha   90.00
_cell.angle_beta   90.00
_cell.angle_gamma   90.00
#
_symmetry.space_group_name_H-M   'P 1'
#
loop_
_entity.id
_entity.type
_entity.pdbx_description
1 polymer ?
#
loop_
_entity_poly.entity_id
_entity_poly.type
_entity_poly.pdbx_seq_one_letter_code
_entity_poly.pdbx_strand_id
1 'polypeptide(L)'
;MSDRVAVMYLGRIVETGGWRDIFERPAHPYTQTLIAAIPDPLRRAPLATARGELPNPLDPPDGCAFSPRCRYAETACHREPGPSLETRPDGHAVRCWRADEIAGRLPS
;
A
#
# COMPACT_ATOMS: atom_id res chain seq x y z
N MET A 1 -16.23 1.78 18.66
CA MET A 1 -15.65 2.46 17.48
C MET A 1 -14.31 1.80 17.24
N SER A 2 -13.99 1.34 16.03
CA SER A 2 -12.68 0.75 15.76
C SER A 2 -11.73 1.86 15.36
N ASP A 3 -10.78 2.20 16.23
CA ASP A 3 -9.79 3.26 15.98
C ASP A 3 -8.72 2.87 14.96
N ARG A 4 -8.67 1.57 14.60
CA ARG A 4 -7.68 1.00 13.69
C ARG A 4 -8.29 0.48 12.40
N VAL A 5 -7.55 0.69 11.32
CA VAL A 5 -7.83 0.18 9.97
C VAL A 5 -6.73 -0.81 9.59
N ALA A 6 -7.11 -1.91 8.93
CA ALA A 6 -6.17 -2.87 8.35
C ALA A 6 -6.46 -3.00 6.85
N VAL A 7 -5.43 -2.82 6.05
CA VAL A 7 -5.47 -2.90 4.59
C VAL A 7 -4.80 -4.21 4.18
N MET A 8 -5.51 -5.00 3.37
CA MET A 8 -5.07 -6.32 2.93
C MET A 8 -4.90 -6.37 1.41
N TYR A 9 -3.90 -7.13 0.97
CA TYR A 9 -3.68 -7.45 -0.43
C TYR A 9 -3.24 -8.92 -0.55
N LEU A 10 -3.95 -9.71 -1.39
CA LEU A 10 -3.70 -11.14 -1.60
C LEU A 10 -3.51 -11.92 -0.29
N GLY A 11 -4.46 -11.76 0.63
CA GLY A 11 -4.47 -12.46 1.93
C GLY A 11 -3.47 -11.95 2.97
N ARG A 12 -2.67 -10.92 2.66
CA ARG A 12 -1.66 -10.38 3.59
C ARG A 12 -2.03 -8.97 4.05
N ILE A 13 -1.87 -8.68 5.35
CA ILE A 13 -1.89 -7.30 5.85
C ILE A 13 -0.68 -6.58 5.25
N VAL A 14 -0.94 -5.51 4.52
CA VAL A 14 0.08 -4.66 3.89
C VAL A 14 0.25 -3.34 4.61
N GLU A 15 -0.78 -2.89 5.32
CA GLU A 15 -0.73 -1.69 6.14
C GLU A 15 -1.79 -1.74 7.24
N THR A 16 -1.48 -1.27 8.44
CA THR A 16 -2.47 -1.11 9.52
C THR A 16 -2.08 0.02 10.46
N GLY A 17 -3.04 0.81 10.92
CA GLY A 17 -2.76 1.97 11.77
C GLY A 17 -4.05 2.67 12.19
N GLY A 18 -3.92 3.84 12.80
CA GLY A 18 -5.06 4.71 13.07
C GLY A 18 -5.76 5.11 11.78
N TRP A 19 -7.07 5.34 11.82
CA TRP A 19 -7.79 5.75 10.60
C TRP A 19 -7.21 7.04 9.99
N ARG A 20 -6.77 8.01 10.80
CA ARG A 20 -6.12 9.24 10.30
C ARG A 20 -4.84 8.93 9.55
N ASP A 21 -3.97 8.08 10.10
CA ASP A 21 -2.70 7.72 9.48
C ASP A 21 -2.92 7.06 8.11
N ILE A 22 -3.89 6.16 8.03
CA ILE A 22 -4.20 5.44 6.78
C ILE A 22 -4.77 6.37 5.71
N PHE A 23 -5.61 7.34 6.08
CA PHE A 23 -6.26 8.23 5.10
C PHE A 23 -5.40 9.45 4.74
N GLU A 24 -4.70 10.03 5.72
CA GLU A 24 -3.92 11.27 5.54
C GLU A 24 -2.47 10.98 5.13
N ARG A 25 -1.87 9.88 5.59
CA ARG A 25 -0.47 9.54 5.32
C ARG A 25 -0.25 8.05 5.00
N PRO A 26 -0.96 7.49 3.99
CA PRO A 26 -0.80 6.10 3.59
C PRO A 26 0.65 5.78 3.19
N ALA A 27 1.22 4.73 3.78
CA ALA A 27 2.62 4.36 3.62
C ALA A 27 2.84 3.26 2.58
N HIS A 28 1.87 2.36 2.37
CA HIS A 28 1.98 1.33 1.35
C HIS A 28 1.44 1.83 0.00
N PRO A 29 2.14 1.57 -1.13
CA PRO A 29 1.70 2.04 -2.46
C PRO A 29 0.30 1.55 -2.89
N TYR A 30 -0.10 0.37 -2.43
CA TYR A 30 -1.46 -0.13 -2.60
C TYR A 30 -2.48 0.75 -1.86
N THR A 31 -2.25 1.05 -0.58
CA THR A 31 -3.11 1.92 0.22
C THR A 31 -3.20 3.31 -0.40
N GLN A 32 -2.07 3.88 -0.84
CA GLN A 32 -2.06 5.17 -1.55
C GLN A 32 -2.97 5.17 -2.77
N THR A 33 -2.97 4.06 -3.52
CA THR A 33 -3.85 3.92 -4.69
C THR A 33 -5.32 3.82 -4.29
N LEU A 34 -5.63 3.08 -3.22
CA LEU A 34 -7.00 3.01 -2.69
C LEU A 34 -7.51 4.38 -2.24
N ILE A 35 -6.69 5.14 -1.50
CA ILE A 35 -7.05 6.48 -1.02
C ILE A 35 -7.23 7.45 -2.19
N ALA A 36 -6.33 7.42 -3.19
CA ALA A 36 -6.44 8.27 -4.37
C ALA A 36 -7.62 7.90 -5.30
N ALA A 37 -8.20 6.71 -5.15
CA ALA A 37 -9.40 6.30 -5.86
C ALA A 37 -10.70 6.74 -5.16
N ILE A 38 -10.61 7.33 -3.95
CA ILE A 38 -11.79 7.87 -3.26
C ILE A 38 -12.24 9.14 -3.99
N PRO A 39 -13.51 9.21 -4.47
CA PRO A 39 -14.02 10.40 -5.15
C PRO A 39 -14.05 11.59 -4.20
N ASP A 40 -13.43 12.70 -4.62
CA ASP A 40 -13.60 13.99 -3.96
C ASP A 40 -14.79 14.72 -4.59
N PRO A 41 -15.91 14.93 -3.87
CA PRO A 41 -17.08 15.61 -4.42
C PRO A 41 -16.81 17.07 -4.80
N LEU A 42 -15.74 17.68 -4.27
CA LEU A 42 -15.33 19.06 -4.54
C LEU A 42 -14.29 19.16 -5.66
N ARG A 43 -13.64 18.05 -6.06
CA ARG A 43 -12.64 18.02 -7.13
C ARG A 43 -13.01 17.03 -8.22
N ARG A 44 -13.28 17.53 -9.43
CA ARG A 44 -13.41 16.71 -10.63
C ARG A 44 -12.02 16.40 -11.20
N ALA A 45 -11.29 15.51 -10.53
CA ALA A 45 -10.04 14.95 -11.04
C ALA A 45 -10.24 13.49 -11.50
N PRO A 46 -9.46 13.00 -12.47
CA PRO A 46 -9.41 11.57 -12.79
C PRO A 46 -9.00 10.77 -11.55
N LEU A 47 -9.68 9.66 -11.27
CA LEU A 47 -9.30 8.78 -10.17
C LEU A 47 -8.05 7.98 -10.53
N ALA A 48 -7.10 7.90 -9.59
CA ALA A 48 -5.92 7.08 -9.79
C ALA A 48 -6.28 5.59 -9.71
N THR A 49 -5.89 4.82 -10.74
CA THR A 49 -6.06 3.36 -10.76
C THR A 49 -4.72 2.65 -10.57
N ALA A 50 -4.71 1.54 -9.84
CA ALA A 50 -3.53 0.68 -9.72
C ALA A 50 -3.10 0.19 -11.10
N ARG A 51 -1.85 0.49 -11.48
CA ARG A 51 -1.24 0.04 -12.73
C ARG A 51 -0.97 -1.47 -12.69
N GLY A 52 -0.81 -2.08 -13.87
CA GLY A 52 -0.47 -3.49 -14.01
C GLY A 52 -1.64 -4.47 -13.74
N GLU A 53 -1.40 -5.73 -14.06
CA GLU A 53 -2.37 -6.81 -13.89
C GLU A 53 -2.40 -7.33 -12.45
N LEU A 54 -3.55 -7.86 -12.04
CA LEU A 54 -3.67 -8.56 -10.75
C LEU A 54 -2.95 -9.91 -10.85
N PRO A 55 -1.94 -10.19 -10.01
CA PRO A 55 -1.25 -11.48 -10.04
C PRO A 55 -2.17 -12.59 -9.50
N ASN A 56 -1.89 -13.82 -9.90
CA ASN A 56 -2.63 -15.01 -9.46
C ASN A 56 -2.43 -15.21 -7.95
N PRO A 57 -3.49 -15.24 -7.11
CA PRO A 57 -3.36 -15.48 -5.68
C PRO A 57 -2.77 -16.85 -5.33
N LEU A 58 -2.92 -17.85 -6.21
CA LEU A 58 -2.39 -19.21 -6.03
C LEU A 58 -0.91 -19.33 -6.39
N ASP A 59 -0.38 -18.34 -7.12
CA ASP A 59 1.01 -18.26 -7.57
C ASP A 59 1.52 -16.83 -7.38
N PRO A 60 1.70 -16.40 -6.11
CA PRO A 60 2.10 -15.03 -5.81
C PRO A 60 3.53 -14.77 -6.30
N PRO A 61 3.83 -13.55 -6.76
CA PRO A 61 5.18 -13.23 -7.21
C PRO A 61 6.18 -13.29 -6.05
N ASP A 62 7.43 -13.63 -6.39
CA ASP A 62 8.57 -13.55 -5.48
C ASP A 62 8.67 -12.16 -4.84
N GLY A 63 9.13 -12.14 -3.59
CA GLY A 63 9.33 -10.90 -2.84
C GLY A 63 8.02 -10.20 -2.46
N CYS A 64 7.89 -8.93 -2.82
CA CYS A 64 6.71 -8.14 -2.50
C CYS A 64 5.55 -8.51 -3.42
N ALA A 65 4.44 -9.00 -2.84
CA ALA A 65 3.23 -9.38 -3.57
C ALA A 65 2.64 -8.26 -4.45
N PHE A 66 2.86 -6.98 -4.09
CA PHE A 66 2.38 -5.83 -4.84
C PHE A 66 3.37 -5.31 -5.88
N SER A 67 4.59 -5.86 -5.96
CA SER A 67 5.64 -5.38 -6.87
C SER A 67 5.23 -5.28 -8.35
N PRO A 68 4.40 -6.18 -8.93
CA PRO A 68 4.00 -6.07 -10.35
C PRO A 68 3.12 -4.84 -10.65
N ARG A 69 2.50 -4.26 -9.62
CA ARG A 69 1.58 -3.13 -9.71
C ARG A 69 2.10 -1.86 -9.02
N CYS A 70 3.24 -1.98 -8.34
CA CYS A 70 3.82 -0.92 -7.53
C CYS A 70 4.61 0.06 -8.41
N ARG A 71 4.18 1.33 -8.44
CA ARG A 71 4.91 2.40 -9.14
C ARG A 71 6.29 2.73 -8.57
N TYR A 72 6.59 2.24 -7.37
CA TYR A 72 7.85 2.42 -6.66
C TYR A 72 8.66 1.12 -6.58
N ALA A 73 8.27 0.08 -7.32
CA ALA A 73 9.00 -1.18 -7.34
C ALA A 73 10.44 -0.96 -7.82
N GLU A 74 11.38 -1.62 -7.15
CA GLU A 74 12.79 -1.67 -7.49
C GLU A 74 13.28 -3.12 -7.48
N THR A 75 14.54 -3.35 -7.85
CA THR A 75 15.08 -4.71 -7.95
C THR A 75 14.92 -5.52 -6.65
N ALA A 76 15.02 -4.89 -5.48
CA ALA A 76 14.80 -5.57 -4.20
C ALA A 76 13.37 -6.12 -4.08
N CYS A 77 12.35 -5.38 -4.56
CA CYS A 77 10.92 -5.73 -4.53
C CYS A 77 10.57 -7.10 -5.13
N HIS A 78 11.44 -7.62 -6.00
CA HIS A 78 11.21 -8.86 -6.76
C HIS A 78 12.01 -10.05 -6.22
N ARG A 79 12.70 -9.91 -5.08
CA ARG A 79 13.55 -10.95 -4.50
C ARG A 79 12.95 -11.52 -3.22
N GLU A 80 13.14 -12.82 -3.00
CA GLU A 80 12.80 -13.46 -1.75
C GLU A 80 13.87 -13.28 -0.67
N PRO A 81 13.47 -13.22 0.63
CA PRO A 81 12.10 -13.13 1.10
C PRO A 81 11.49 -11.73 0.87
N GLY A 82 10.16 -11.66 0.72
CA GLY A 82 9.44 -10.38 0.67
C GLY A 82 9.48 -9.60 1.98
N PRO A 83 9.05 -8.32 1.99
CA PRO A 83 9.08 -7.51 3.20
C PRO A 83 8.21 -8.07 4.33
N SER A 84 8.72 -8.00 5.56
CA SER A 84 7.95 -8.21 6.78
C SER A 84 6.97 -7.06 7.03
N LEU A 85 5.93 -7.31 7.84
CA LEU A 85 5.09 -6.23 8.37
C LEU A 85 5.83 -5.62 9.56
N GLU A 86 6.32 -4.40 9.40
CA GLU A 86 7.09 -3.71 10.44
C GLU A 86 6.21 -2.71 11.17
N THR A 87 6.18 -2.80 12.51
CA THR A 87 5.42 -1.89 13.37
C THR A 87 6.29 -0.73 13.82
N ARG A 88 5.85 0.50 13.52
CA ARG A 88 6.49 1.74 13.96
C ARG A 88 6.08 2.10 15.40
N PRO A 89 6.82 3.00 16.08
CA PRO A 89 6.52 3.40 17.46
C PRO A 89 5.12 3.99 17.69
N ASP A 90 4.52 4.58 16.65
CA ASP A 90 3.15 5.13 16.66
C ASP A 90 2.06 4.06 16.47
N GLY A 91 2.43 2.78 16.32
CA GLY A 91 1.52 1.66 16.10
C GLY A 91 1.09 1.50 14.64
N HIS A 92 1.58 2.33 13.71
CA HIS A 92 1.43 2.16 12.27
C HIS A 92 2.36 1.05 11.79
N ALA A 93 1.81 0.04 11.12
CA ALA A 93 2.60 -1.08 10.61
C ALA A 93 2.43 -1.23 9.10
N VAL A 94 3.52 -1.50 8.39
CA VAL A 94 3.52 -1.52 6.93
C VAL A 94 4.45 -2.61 6.37
N ARG A 95 4.05 -3.20 5.24
CA ARG A 95 4.79 -4.27 4.57
C ARG A 95 5.50 -3.75 3.33
N CYS A 96 6.44 -2.82 3.49
CA CYS A 96 7.16 -2.20 2.38
C CYS A 96 8.52 -1.65 2.83
N TRP A 97 9.59 -2.01 2.11
CA TRP A 97 10.95 -1.51 2.38
C TRP A 97 11.10 0.00 2.19
N ARG A 98 10.27 0.60 1.33
CA ARG A 98 10.34 2.02 0.98
C ARG A 98 9.31 2.88 1.72
N ALA A 99 8.66 2.32 2.74
CA ALA A 99 7.52 2.99 3.38
C ALA A 99 7.85 4.35 3.99
N ASP A 100 9.06 4.53 4.53
CA ASP A 100 9.49 5.82 5.10
C ASP A 100 9.75 6.86 4.01
N GLU A 101 10.22 6.44 2.84
CA GLU A 101 10.53 7.33 1.72
C GLU A 101 9.26 7.83 1.03
N ILE A 102 8.25 6.97 0.90
CA ILE A 102 7.08 7.21 0.04
C ILE A 102 5.79 7.52 0.80
N ALA A 103 5.79 7.50 2.13
CA ALA A 103 4.58 7.75 2.92
C ALA A 103 3.92 9.09 2.54
N GLY A 104 2.59 9.07 2.37
CA GLY A 104 1.80 10.23 1.98
C GLY A 104 1.92 10.67 0.51
N ARG A 105 2.72 9.99 -0.32
CA ARG A 105 2.84 10.31 -1.75
C ARG A 105 1.68 9.69 -2.55
N LEU A 106 0.57 10.40 -2.65
CA LEU A 106 -0.57 9.96 -3.46
C LEU A 106 -0.24 9.99 -4.96
N PRO A 107 -0.68 8.99 -5.74
CA PRO A 107 -0.55 9.02 -7.19
C PRO A 107 -1.34 10.18 -7.81
N SER A 108 -0.70 10.87 -8.75
CA SER A 108 -1.30 11.91 -9.60
C SER A 108 -2.04 11.30 -10.78
#